data_AF-Q4L0W4-F1
#
_entry.id   AF-Q4L0W4-F1
#
_cell.length_a   1.000
_cell.length_b   1.000
_cell.length_c   1.000
_cell.angle_alpha   90.00
_cell.angle_beta   90.00
_cell.angle_gamma   90.00
#
_symmetry.space_group_name_H-M   'P 1'
#
loop_
_entity.id
_entity.type
_entity.pdbx_description
1 polymer ?
#
loop_
_entity_poly.entity_id
_entity_poly.type
_entity_poly.pdbx_seq_one_letter_code
_entity_poly.pdbx_strand_id
1 'polypeptide(L)'
;RRMLVRPINPPDLIPITGAYAHRIPLPNIPGYEGVGIVENVGAFVSRELIGKRVLPLRGEGTWQEYVKTSADFVVPIPDSIDDFTAAQMYINPHTP
;
A
#
# COMPACT_ATOMS: atom_id res chain seq x y z
N ARG A 1 4.42 -6.64 -5.56
CA ARG A 1 2.97 -6.60 -5.89
C ARG A 1 2.71 -5.50 -6.89
N ARG A 2 1.72 -5.66 -7.77
CA ARG A 2 1.25 -4.61 -8.68
C ARG A 2 0.06 -3.88 -8.06
N MET A 3 0.07 -2.55 -8.10
CA MET A 3 -0.97 -1.72 -7.51
C MET A 3 -2.21 -1.66 -8.42
N LEU A 4 -3.40 -1.79 -7.83
CA LEU A 4 -4.71 -1.69 -8.49
C LEU A 4 -5.37 -0.33 -8.18
N VAL A 5 -5.44 0.02 -6.89
CA VAL A 5 -6.04 1.27 -6.40
C VAL A 5 -5.06 1.98 -5.48
N ARG A 6 -4.96 3.30 -5.63
CA ARG A 6 -3.98 4.18 -4.97
C ARG A 6 -4.69 5.49 -4.60
N PRO A 7 -5.36 5.56 -3.45
CA PRO A 7 -6.11 6.75 -3.07
C PRO A 7 -5.16 7.89 -2.74
N ILE A 8 -5.72 9.10 -2.75
CA ILE A 8 -5.05 10.31 -2.32
C ILE A 8 -5.69 10.75 -1.01
N ASN A 9 -4.91 10.80 0.06
CA ASN A 9 -5.32 11.31 1.36
C ASN A 9 -4.53 12.56 1.74
N PRO A 10 -5.07 13.43 2.61
CA PRO A 10 -4.36 14.61 3.10
C PRO A 10 -2.95 14.32 3.68
N PRO A 11 -2.70 13.23 4.43
CA PRO A 11 -1.35 12.89 4.89
C PRO A 11 -0.34 12.63 3.77
N ASP A 12 -0.77 12.10 2.61
CA ASP A 12 0.12 11.82 1.48
C ASP A 12 0.73 13.10 0.89
N LEU A 13 0.05 14.23 1.04
CA LEU A 13 0.48 15.53 0.50
C LEU A 13 1.52 16.22 1.38
N ILE A 14 1.56 15.94 2.68
CA ILE A 14 2.44 16.64 3.64
C ILE A 14 3.94 16.44 3.31
N PRO A 15 4.41 15.22 2.96
CA PRO A 15 5.80 15.04 2.49
C PRO A 15 6.10 15.84 1.22
N ILE A 16 5.12 15.94 0.30
CA ILE A 16 5.28 16.58 -1.01
C ILE A 16 5.47 18.10 -0.85
N THR A 17 4.81 18.72 0.14
CA THR A 17 4.97 20.16 0.41
C THR A 17 6.29 20.51 1.11
N GLY A 18 7.07 19.52 1.55
CA GLY A 18 8.32 19.73 2.30
C GLY A 18 8.12 20.00 3.79
N ALA A 19 6.88 20.02 4.29
CA ALA A 19 6.57 20.27 5.71
C ALA A 19 7.21 19.24 6.67
N TYR A 20 7.59 18.05 6.17
CA TYR A 20 8.31 17.00 6.91
C TYR A 20 9.71 16.70 6.37
N ALA A 21 10.42 17.70 5.84
CA ALA A 21 11.77 17.51 5.29
C ALA A 21 12.75 16.78 6.24
N HIS A 22 12.65 16.98 7.56
CA HIS A 22 13.50 16.31 8.55
C HIS A 22 13.15 14.83 8.80
N ARG A 23 11.97 14.36 8.35
CA ARG A 23 11.48 12.98 8.53
C ARG A 23 11.45 12.18 7.23
N ILE A 24 11.67 12.83 6.09
CA ILE A 24 11.52 12.23 4.77
C ILE A 24 12.87 12.30 4.03
N PRO A 25 13.60 11.19 3.93
CA PRO A 25 14.77 11.14 3.06
C PRO A 25 14.34 11.14 1.60
N LEU A 26 15.01 11.96 0.78
CA LEU A 26 14.79 12.03 -0.67
C LEU A 26 15.82 11.14 -1.41
N PRO A 27 15.46 10.55 -2.57
CA PRO A 27 14.13 10.57 -3.20
C PRO A 27 13.10 9.74 -2.43
N ASN A 28 11.84 10.18 -2.44
CA ASN A 28 10.74 9.49 -1.79
C ASN A 28 9.54 9.35 -2.75
N ILE A 29 8.88 8.20 -2.70
CA ILE A 29 7.64 7.94 -3.42
C ILE A 29 6.47 8.19 -2.44
N PRO A 30 5.48 9.04 -2.76
CA PRO A 30 4.33 9.27 -1.90
C PRO A 30 3.31 8.13 -1.90
N GLY A 31 2.29 8.26 -1.05
CA GLY A 31 1.18 7.31 -0.93
C GLY A 31 1.40 6.32 0.21
N TYR A 32 0.45 6.26 1.14
CA TYR A 32 0.55 5.38 2.31
C TYR A 32 -0.35 4.14 2.27
N GLU A 33 -1.38 4.11 1.41
CA GLU A 33 -2.32 3.00 1.32
C GLU A 33 -2.73 2.67 -0.12
N GLY A 34 -3.54 1.63 -0.28
CA GLY A 34 -4.08 1.19 -1.56
C GLY A 34 -4.42 -0.29 -1.57
N VAL A 35 -4.67 -0.82 -2.75
CA VAL A 35 -4.87 -2.26 -2.98
C VAL A 35 -3.91 -2.71 -4.07
N GLY A 36 -3.25 -3.83 -3.86
CA GLY A 36 -2.42 -4.46 -4.88
C GLY A 36 -2.65 -5.96 -4.99
N ILE A 37 -2.16 -6.54 -6.07
CA ILE A 37 -2.12 -7.98 -6.29
C ILE A 37 -0.68 -8.48 -6.21
N VAL A 38 -0.45 -9.58 -5.50
CA VAL A 38 0.89 -10.17 -5.42
C VAL A 38 1.20 -10.89 -6.73
N GLU A 39 2.17 -10.40 -7.49
CA GLU A 39 2.59 -11.05 -8.74
C GLU A 39 3.82 -11.94 -8.58
N ASN A 40 4.62 -11.69 -7.54
CA ASN A 40 5.82 -12.46 -7.26
C ASN A 40 6.14 -12.40 -5.77
N VAL A 41 6.85 -13.42 -5.29
CA VAL A 41 7.29 -13.57 -3.89
C VAL A 41 8.76 -13.98 -3.84
N GLY A 42 9.44 -13.63 -2.75
CA GLY A 42 10.81 -14.07 -2.51
C GLY A 42 10.89 -15.58 -2.22
N ALA A 43 12.10 -16.14 -2.26
CA ALA A 43 12.34 -17.59 -2.10
C ALA A 43 11.79 -18.20 -0.79
N PHE A 44 11.66 -17.39 0.27
CA PHE A 44 11.23 -17.82 1.60
C PHE A 44 9.79 -17.42 1.93
N VAL A 45 9.02 -16.93 0.95
CA VAL A 45 7.63 -16.49 1.14
C VAL A 45 6.71 -17.47 0.41
N SER A 46 5.57 -17.80 1.03
CA SER A 46 4.61 -18.74 0.44
C SER A 46 4.12 -18.26 -0.93
N ARG A 47 4.20 -19.15 -1.93
CA ARG A 47 3.71 -18.89 -3.29
C ARG A 47 2.19 -18.77 -3.38
N GLU A 48 1.47 -19.22 -2.35
CA GLU A 48 0.00 -19.05 -2.26
C GLU A 48 -0.43 -17.59 -2.14
N LEU A 49 0.49 -16.69 -1.82
CA LEU A 49 0.19 -15.26 -1.85
C LEU A 49 0.03 -14.74 -3.27
N ILE A 50 0.67 -15.37 -4.28
CA ILE A 50 0.57 -14.94 -5.67
C ILE A 50 -0.89 -14.96 -6.13
N GLY A 51 -1.34 -13.88 -6.75
CA GLY A 51 -2.72 -13.68 -7.18
C GLY A 51 -3.65 -13.10 -6.11
N LYS A 52 -3.24 -13.09 -4.82
CA LYS A 52 -4.09 -12.52 -3.77
C LYS A 52 -4.09 -11.00 -3.80
N ARG A 53 -5.28 -10.42 -3.57
CA ARG A 53 -5.47 -9.00 -3.29
C ARG A 53 -5.02 -8.70 -1.87
N VAL A 54 -4.25 -7.63 -1.70
CA VAL A 54 -3.59 -7.32 -0.42
C VAL A 54 -3.50 -5.82 -0.17
N LEU A 55 -3.58 -5.44 1.10
CA LEU A 55 -3.27 -4.10 1.55
C LEU A 55 -1.75 -3.91 1.72
N PRO A 56 -1.21 -2.77 1.27
CA PRO A 56 0.15 -2.36 1.50
C PRO A 56 0.31 -1.72 2.87
N LEU A 57 0.45 -2.54 3.90
CA LEU A 57 0.95 -2.00 5.16
C LEU A 57 2.44 -1.73 4.97
N ARG A 58 2.90 -0.60 5.53
CA ARG A 58 4.31 -0.22 5.73
C ARG A 58 5.27 -0.62 4.59
N GLY A 59 5.79 0.36 3.87
CA GLY A 59 6.78 0.09 2.83
C GLY A 59 7.10 1.35 2.04
N GLU A 60 7.65 1.12 0.84
CA GLU A 60 7.78 2.17 -0.17
C GLU A 60 6.40 2.72 -0.54
N GLY A 61 6.36 3.98 -0.96
CA GLY A 61 5.11 4.67 -1.26
C GLY A 61 4.26 3.95 -2.29
N THR A 62 2.94 4.05 -2.15
CA THR A 62 1.99 3.28 -2.97
C THR A 62 1.69 3.93 -4.31
N TRP A 63 2.07 5.19 -4.55
CA TRP A 63 1.83 5.91 -5.80
C TRP A 63 2.85 5.55 -6.90
N GLN A 64 2.97 4.24 -7.15
CA GLN A 64 3.79 3.63 -8.19
C GLN A 64 3.08 2.37 -8.71
N GLU A 65 3.57 1.78 -9.80
CA GLU A 65 2.93 0.58 -10.38
C GLU A 65 3.23 -0.69 -9.58
N TYR A 66 4.43 -0.79 -9.03
CA TYR A 66 4.90 -1.96 -8.31
C TYR A 66 5.46 -1.57 -6.94
N VAL A 67 5.11 -2.33 -5.91
CA VAL A 67 5.62 -2.12 -4.56
C VAL A 67 6.25 -3.41 -4.06
N LYS A 68 7.46 -3.30 -3.49
CA LYS A 68 8.10 -4.36 -2.72
C LYS A 68 7.85 -4.13 -1.23
N THR A 69 7.49 -5.17 -0.49
CA THR A 69 7.36 -5.11 0.96
C THR A 69 7.68 -6.48 1.59
N SER A 70 7.90 -6.50 2.90
CA SER A 70 7.96 -7.77 3.65
C SER A 70 6.60 -8.47 3.61
N ALA A 71 6.61 -9.80 3.57
CA ALA A 71 5.39 -10.60 3.68
C ALA A 71 4.64 -10.33 4.99
N ASP A 72 5.35 -9.94 6.06
CA ASP A 72 4.75 -9.61 7.38
C ASP A 72 3.84 -8.36 7.33
N PHE A 73 4.00 -7.52 6.30
CA PHE A 73 3.20 -6.31 6.09
C PHE A 73 2.20 -6.45 4.94
N VAL A 74 1.93 -7.70 4.53
CA VAL A 74 0.94 -8.03 3.51
C VAL A 74 -0.32 -8.53 4.21
N VAL A 75 -1.41 -7.77 4.14
CA VAL A 75 -2.71 -8.19 4.69
C VAL A 75 -3.62 -8.60 3.54
N PRO A 76 -4.02 -9.88 3.45
CA PRO A 76 -4.98 -10.35 2.45
C PRO A 76 -6.35 -9.67 2.61
N ILE A 77 -6.96 -9.33 1.48
CA ILE A 77 -8.30 -8.74 1.43
C ILE A 77 -9.32 -9.85 1.12
N PRO A 78 -10.38 -10.01 1.92
CA PRO A 78 -11.48 -10.94 1.62
C PRO A 78 -12.22 -10.59 0.32
N ASP A 79 -12.76 -11.61 -0.35
CA ASP A 79 -13.55 -11.44 -1.59
C ASP A 79 -14.87 -10.69 -1.41
N SER A 80 -15.36 -10.58 -0.18
CA SER A 80 -16.53 -9.79 0.17
C SER A 80 -16.28 -8.28 0.20
N ILE A 81 -15.02 -7.83 0.11
CA ILE A 81 -14.65 -6.40 0.15
C ILE A 81 -14.11 -6.01 -1.23
N ASP A 82 -14.73 -4.98 -1.82
CA ASP A 82 -14.28 -4.41 -3.09
C ASP A 82 -13.00 -3.58 -2.92
N ASP A 83 -12.31 -3.33 -4.02
CA ASP A 83 -10.99 -2.68 -4.00
C ASP A 83 -11.04 -1.21 -3.53
N PHE A 84 -12.14 -0.48 -3.79
CA PHE A 84 -12.25 0.92 -3.37
C PHE A 84 -12.54 1.04 -1.88
N THR A 85 -13.38 0.17 -1.35
CA THR A 85 -13.61 0.08 0.10
C THR A 85 -12.32 -0.36 0.79
N ALA A 86 -11.68 -1.43 0.32
CA ALA A 86 -10.46 -1.94 0.91
C ALA A 86 -9.32 -0.90 0.91
N ALA A 87 -9.18 -0.13 -0.18
CA ALA A 87 -8.14 0.90 -0.32
C ALA A 87 -8.17 1.97 0.77
N GLN A 88 -9.30 2.17 1.45
CA GLN A 88 -9.51 3.22 2.46
C GLN A 88 -9.47 2.68 3.91
N MET A 89 -9.27 1.37 4.11
CA MET A 89 -9.39 0.75 5.44
C MET A 89 -8.20 1.01 6.37
N TYR A 90 -7.06 1.52 5.87
CA TYR A 90 -5.83 1.59 6.65
C TYR A 90 -5.52 2.98 7.22
N ILE A 91 -5.52 4.03 6.38
CA ILE A 91 -5.16 5.39 6.80
C ILE A 91 -6.38 6.12 7.36
N ASN A 92 -7.52 6.04 6.67
CA ASN A 92 -8.75 6.72 7.04
C ASN A 92 -9.93 5.72 7.06
N PRO A 93 -9.95 4.76 8.01
CA PRO A 93 -11.08 3.87 8.12
C PRO A 93 -12.36 4.69 8.30
N HIS A 94 -13.40 4.35 7.54
CA HIS A 94 -14.72 4.98 7.70
C HIS A 94 -15.12 4.93 9.17
N THR A 95 -15.15 6.10 9.80
CA THR A 95 -15.69 6.28 11.14
C THR A 95 -17.20 6.50 10.97
N PRO A 96 -18.06 5.68 11.60
CA PRO A 96 -19.50 5.92 11.60
C PRO A 96 -19.87 7.21 12.34
#